data_AF-K7G6G2-F1
#
_entry.id   AF-K7G6G2-F1
#
_cell.length_a   1.000
_cell.length_b   1.000
_cell.length_c   1.000
_cell.angle_alpha   90.00
_cell.angle_beta   90.00
_cell.angle_gamma   90.00
#
_symmetry.space_group_name_H-M   'P 1'
#
loop_
_entity.id
_entity.type
_entity.pdbx_description
1 polymer ?
#
loop_
_entity_poly.entity_id
_entity_poly.type
_entity_poly.pdbx_seq_one_letter_code
_entity_poly.pdbx_strand_id
1 'polypeptide(L)'
;NCLSCVQQEFALTKTEESDLKEENGAESIAEDDLDPEDLEVFYPPEILPLFVGQAVPAGLHVRLNLQTGEREARLPDNKNEKSDMKDQKKRKRLDEMHVSSNSFTSQELKEALAKMKEKEKAESTAEQKANVGDVRKRFRPIEELKKEFEELNMKIETDFELMVKLIHKFNSSSSTLDEKVAALYDLEYYVHQVDNAKDFLSLGGLQLVINGLNSTEPVLKEHSAFVLGAALSSNPKVQVEAIEGGALQKLLVILATEQPLAVKKKALFALSSMLRHFPYAQLQFLKLGGLQVLRNLFKEKGTGALHVRVVTLLYDLIVEKMLLEDSQNQEDQMEERIQQYRQVNLVPAVVEQGWCVIISNLLALPEHDTREKVLKTVRVLMAACRDGFQVDHALGTTLSMLRTEYEELAAEEQREGDKDGYFKELLSSINTIIQELR
;
A
#
# COMPACT_ATOMS: atom_id res chain seq x y z
N ASN A 1 -58.71 -12.08 22.69
CA ASN A 1 -59.60 -11.42 23.67
C ASN A 1 -59.01 -11.57 25.06
N CYS A 2 -59.04 -10.50 25.86
CA CYS A 2 -59.08 -10.40 27.34
C CYS A 2 -58.73 -11.69 28.15
N LEU A 3 -57.78 -11.72 29.10
CA LEU A 3 -57.51 -10.87 30.29
C LEU A 3 -56.08 -11.20 30.83
N SER A 4 -55.45 -10.60 31.87
CA SER A 4 -55.76 -9.55 32.88
C SER A 4 -54.46 -9.00 33.51
N CYS A 5 -54.59 -7.93 34.32
CA CYS A 5 -53.71 -7.35 35.36
C CYS A 5 -52.34 -8.01 35.67
N VAL A 6 -51.21 -7.30 35.84
CA VAL A 6 -50.91 -6.07 36.63
C VAL A 6 -50.92 -6.29 38.16
N GLN A 7 -49.75 -6.13 38.77
CA GLN A 7 -49.56 -5.57 40.12
C GLN A 7 -49.00 -4.14 39.89
N GLN A 8 -49.65 -3.05 40.32
CA GLN A 8 -49.72 -2.52 41.69
C GLN A 8 -48.32 -2.27 42.27
N GLU A 9 -47.84 -1.01 42.26
CA GLU A 9 -48.01 0.04 43.31
C GLU A 9 -46.96 -0.12 44.43
N PHE A 10 -46.40 0.90 45.09
CA PHE A 10 -46.59 2.37 45.12
C PHE A 10 -45.23 3.05 44.81
N ALA A 11 -45.10 4.19 44.11
CA ALA A 11 -45.78 5.50 44.18
C ALA A 11 -45.36 6.38 45.39
N LEU A 12 -44.69 7.50 45.09
CA LEU A 12 -44.88 8.77 45.81
C LEU A 12 -44.46 9.93 44.89
N THR A 13 -45.39 10.86 44.64
CA THR A 13 -45.28 11.96 43.67
C THR A 13 -45.30 13.33 44.34
N LYS A 14 -44.63 14.30 43.70
CA LYS A 14 -44.96 15.75 43.59
C LYS A 14 -43.79 16.46 42.86
N THR A 15 -43.91 17.31 41.83
CA THR A 15 -44.89 18.36 41.43
C THR A 15 -44.97 19.52 42.43
N GLU A 16 -45.10 20.79 42.03
CA GLU A 16 -45.14 21.44 40.69
C GLU A 16 -43.74 22.06 40.35
N GLU A 17 -43.42 23.05 39.48
CA GLU A 17 -44.14 23.94 38.53
C GLU A 17 -43.16 24.56 37.47
N SER A 18 -43.70 25.16 36.39
CA SER A 18 -43.16 26.24 35.49
C SER A 18 -41.82 26.16 34.71
N ASP A 19 -41.94 26.08 33.38
CA ASP A 19 -41.43 27.00 32.33
C ASP A 19 -39.94 27.48 32.28
N LEU A 20 -39.17 27.00 31.29
CA LEU A 20 -38.92 27.73 30.01
C LEU A 20 -37.86 27.08 29.08
N LYS A 21 -38.20 27.07 27.78
CA LYS A 21 -37.33 27.01 26.57
C LYS A 21 -36.52 25.74 26.24
N GLU A 22 -36.52 25.45 24.94
CA GLU A 22 -35.63 24.52 24.25
C GLU A 22 -34.26 25.17 24.02
N GLU A 23 -33.18 24.40 24.13
CA GLU A 23 -31.97 24.64 23.34
C GLU A 23 -31.20 23.32 23.12
N ASN A 24 -31.03 22.96 21.85
CA ASN A 24 -30.06 22.03 21.26
C ASN A 24 -29.68 20.76 22.06
N GLY A 25 -30.25 19.61 21.66
CA GLY A 25 -29.68 18.31 21.97
C GLY A 25 -28.33 18.13 21.26
N ALA A 26 -27.26 17.87 22.01
CA ALA A 26 -25.99 17.43 21.46
C ALA A 26 -26.09 15.94 21.09
N GLU A 27 -26.22 15.64 19.80
CA GLU A 27 -25.99 14.28 19.31
C GLU A 27 -24.52 13.89 19.52
N SER A 28 -24.28 12.64 19.93
CA SER A 28 -22.94 12.11 20.10
C SER A 28 -22.29 11.94 18.72
N ILE A 29 -21.41 12.87 18.35
CA ILE A 29 -20.49 12.70 17.24
C ILE A 29 -19.68 11.41 17.50
N ALA A 30 -19.76 10.46 16.59
CA ALA A 30 -18.82 9.35 16.56
C ALA A 30 -17.47 9.89 16.10
N GLU A 31 -16.40 9.55 16.80
CA GLU A 31 -15.05 9.82 16.32
C GLU A 31 -14.79 8.90 15.12
N ASP A 32 -14.82 9.45 13.91
CA ASP A 32 -14.35 8.74 12.70
C ASP A 32 -12.83 8.56 12.81
N ASP A 33 -12.36 7.31 12.72
CA ASP A 33 -10.94 6.98 12.62
C ASP A 33 -10.38 7.51 11.28
N LEU A 34 -9.85 8.73 11.29
CA LEU A 34 -9.17 9.35 10.15
C LEU A 34 -7.88 8.58 9.79
N ASP A 35 -7.69 8.32 8.48
CA ASP A 35 -6.49 7.63 7.98
C ASP A 35 -5.26 8.55 8.16
N PRO A 36 -4.07 8.06 8.60
CA PRO A 36 -2.92 8.91 8.91
C PRO A 36 -2.34 9.72 7.73
N GLU A 37 -2.84 9.54 6.51
CA GLU A 37 -2.45 10.31 5.32
C GLU A 37 -3.23 11.64 5.18
N ASP A 38 -4.39 11.82 5.84
CA ASP A 38 -5.29 12.97 5.70
C ASP A 38 -5.00 14.16 6.67
N LEU A 39 -3.86 14.16 7.35
CA LEU A 39 -3.51 15.21 8.34
C LEU A 39 -2.77 16.40 7.71
N GLU A 40 -3.45 17.54 7.56
CA GLU A 40 -2.86 18.80 7.11
C GLU A 40 -1.73 19.29 8.05
N VAL A 41 -0.47 19.22 7.58
CA VAL A 41 0.69 19.67 8.35
C VAL A 41 0.94 21.17 8.17
N PHE A 42 0.74 21.95 9.23
CA PHE A 42 1.06 23.38 9.27
C PHE A 42 2.57 23.65 9.35
N TYR A 43 3.12 24.40 8.40
CA TYR A 43 4.56 24.73 8.33
C TYR A 43 4.86 26.22 8.66
N PRO A 44 5.41 26.54 9.85
CA PRO A 44 5.88 27.89 10.17
C PRO A 44 7.26 28.19 9.52
N PRO A 45 7.59 29.46 9.18
CA PRO A 45 8.61 29.70 8.14
C PRO A 45 10.05 29.99 8.61
N GLU A 46 10.30 30.27 9.90
CA GLU A 46 11.57 30.86 10.36
C GLU A 46 12.21 30.17 11.59
N ILE A 47 13.43 30.59 11.93
CA ILE A 47 14.34 29.96 12.91
C ILE A 47 13.81 30.11 14.36
N LEU A 48 13.83 29.02 15.14
CA LEU A 48 13.48 29.06 16.57
C LEU A 48 14.73 29.03 17.47
N PRO A 49 14.82 29.90 18.51
CA PRO A 49 15.75 29.71 19.61
C PRO A 49 15.29 28.56 20.53
N LEU A 50 16.24 27.82 21.12
CA LEU A 50 15.96 26.70 22.02
C LEU A 50 16.34 27.04 23.47
N PHE A 51 15.39 26.89 24.39
CA PHE A 51 15.64 27.07 25.82
C PHE A 51 16.26 25.82 26.46
N VAL A 52 17.04 26.02 27.53
CA VAL A 52 17.74 24.93 28.23
C VAL A 52 16.72 24.00 28.90
N GLY A 53 16.66 22.75 28.43
CA GLY A 53 15.72 21.72 28.90
C GLY A 53 14.59 21.38 27.93
N GLN A 54 14.46 22.11 26.82
CA GLN A 54 13.46 21.85 25.79
C GLN A 54 13.89 20.67 24.89
N ALA A 55 12.97 19.73 24.64
CA ALA A 55 13.17 18.64 23.68
C ALA A 55 13.02 19.17 22.23
N VAL A 56 13.80 18.60 21.30
CA VAL A 56 13.80 19.01 19.89
C VAL A 56 13.13 17.92 19.04
N PRO A 57 12.08 18.25 18.25
CA PRO A 57 11.47 17.31 17.31
C PRO A 57 12.45 16.76 16.26
N ALA A 58 12.19 15.54 15.79
CA ALA A 58 12.97 14.92 14.73
C ALA A 58 12.91 15.74 13.42
N GLY A 59 14.01 15.80 12.68
CA GLY A 59 14.13 16.54 11.41
C GLY A 59 14.67 17.97 11.52
N LEU A 60 14.72 18.56 12.71
CA LEU A 60 15.31 19.89 12.93
C LEU A 60 16.84 19.83 13.08
N HIS A 61 17.55 20.69 12.34
CA HIS A 61 19.00 20.86 12.47
C HIS A 61 19.31 21.88 13.57
N VAL A 62 19.99 21.46 14.63
CA VAL A 62 20.37 22.32 15.76
C VAL A 62 21.78 22.87 15.57
N ARG A 63 21.94 24.19 15.72
CA ARG A 63 23.24 24.88 15.70
C ARG A 63 23.50 25.61 17.01
N LEU A 64 24.78 25.75 17.37
CA LEU A 64 25.24 26.63 18.45
C LEU A 64 25.79 27.91 17.83
N ASN A 65 25.24 29.06 18.20
CA ASN A 65 25.70 30.36 17.75
C ASN A 65 27.00 30.71 18.48
N LEU A 66 28.14 30.67 17.79
CA LEU A 66 29.46 30.89 18.39
C LEU A 66 29.73 32.35 18.81
N GLN A 67 28.83 33.29 18.51
CA GLN A 67 28.94 34.70 18.90
C GLN A 67 28.07 35.03 20.12
N THR A 68 26.86 34.45 20.24
CA THR A 68 25.96 34.67 21.40
C THR A 68 26.03 33.57 22.46
N GLY A 69 26.49 32.37 22.09
CA GLY A 69 26.48 31.17 22.94
C GLY A 69 25.15 30.42 22.95
N GLU A 70 24.15 30.88 22.22
CA GLU A 70 22.78 30.35 22.24
C GLU A 70 22.58 29.17 21.26
N ARG A 71 21.54 28.36 21.50
CA ARG A 71 21.17 27.24 20.63
C ARG A 71 19.96 27.60 19.79
N GLU A 72 20.05 27.31 18.50
CA GLU A 72 19.02 27.64 17.50
C GLU A 72 18.66 26.37 16.71
N ALA A 73 17.40 26.21 16.35
CA ALA A 73 16.90 25.12 15.49
C ALA A 73 16.39 25.67 14.16
N ARG A 74 16.74 24.98 13.06
CA ARG A 74 16.28 25.32 11.70
C ARG A 74 15.87 24.06 10.93
N LEU A 75 14.81 24.17 10.14
CA LEU A 75 14.44 23.17 9.14
C LEU A 75 15.47 23.15 8.00
N PRO A 76 15.78 21.98 7.40
CA PRO A 76 16.62 21.93 6.21
C PRO A 76 15.87 22.50 4.98
N ASP A 77 16.44 23.53 4.34
CA ASP A 77 15.83 24.17 3.15
C ASP A 77 15.74 23.19 1.98
N ASN A 78 14.53 22.75 1.63
CA ASN A 78 14.34 21.71 0.62
C ASN A 78 13.97 22.28 -0.77
N LYS A 79 14.90 23.00 -1.41
CA LYS A 79 14.82 23.37 -2.85
C LYS A 79 16.19 23.79 -3.44
N ASN A 80 16.80 22.86 -4.19
CA ASN A 80 17.80 23.04 -5.26
C ASN A 80 18.80 24.22 -5.20
N GLU A 81 20.09 23.93 -4.93
CA GLU A 81 21.19 24.60 -5.64
C GLU A 81 22.24 23.61 -6.18
N LYS A 82 22.59 23.75 -7.47
CA LYS A 82 23.67 23.03 -8.15
C LYS A 82 24.91 23.94 -8.28
N SER A 83 25.44 24.44 -7.17
CA SER A 83 26.64 25.30 -7.20
C SER A 83 27.37 25.37 -5.86
N ASP A 84 28.41 24.53 -5.69
CA ASP A 84 29.77 25.07 -5.48
C ASP A 84 30.85 23.99 -5.57
N MET A 85 31.33 23.77 -6.79
CA MET A 85 32.51 22.94 -7.10
C MET A 85 33.33 23.62 -8.21
N LYS A 86 33.86 24.81 -7.89
CA LYS A 86 34.62 25.65 -8.83
C LYS A 86 35.88 26.29 -8.24
N ASP A 87 36.69 25.49 -7.53
CA ASP A 87 38.15 25.66 -7.59
C ASP A 87 38.84 24.32 -7.29
N GLN A 88 39.60 23.68 -8.18
CA GLN A 88 40.62 24.27 -9.05
C GLN A 88 40.82 23.50 -10.37
N LYS A 89 41.02 24.24 -11.46
CA LYS A 89 41.53 23.68 -12.73
C LYS A 89 43.00 23.23 -12.60
N LYS A 90 43.27 21.93 -12.46
CA LYS A 90 44.42 21.21 -13.08
C LYS A 90 44.51 19.72 -12.69
N ARG A 91 44.10 18.84 -13.60
CA ARG A 91 44.93 17.74 -14.15
C ARG A 91 44.23 17.12 -15.37
N LYS A 92 44.98 16.35 -16.17
CA LYS A 92 44.55 15.89 -17.51
C LYS A 92 43.63 14.68 -17.42
N ARG A 93 42.76 14.52 -18.43
CA ARG A 93 42.13 13.24 -18.76
C ARG A 93 43.20 12.21 -19.15
N LEU A 94 42.91 10.96 -18.83
CA LEU A 94 43.42 9.74 -19.49
C LEU A 94 42.21 8.81 -19.62
N ASP A 95 42.23 7.95 -20.64
CA ASP A 95 41.00 7.45 -21.26
C ASP A 95 40.37 6.24 -20.56
N GLU A 96 39.21 5.87 -21.07
CA GLU A 96 38.32 4.82 -20.56
C GLU A 96 38.97 3.42 -20.62
N MET A 97 38.75 2.61 -19.58
CA MET A 97 38.93 1.16 -19.66
C MET A 97 37.58 0.48 -19.50
N HIS A 98 37.12 -0.19 -20.57
CA HIS A 98 36.07 -1.19 -20.46
C HIS A 98 36.50 -2.29 -19.47
N VAL A 99 35.67 -2.55 -18.46
CA VAL A 99 35.80 -3.73 -17.60
C VAL A 99 34.77 -4.75 -18.07
N SER A 100 35.25 -5.86 -18.61
CA SER A 100 34.40 -6.99 -19.01
C SER A 100 33.88 -7.75 -17.80
N SER A 101 32.68 -8.32 -17.92
CA SER A 101 31.99 -9.07 -16.88
C SER A 101 32.62 -10.45 -16.61
N ASN A 102 33.67 -10.50 -15.79
CA ASN A 102 34.19 -11.73 -15.20
C ASN A 102 33.71 -11.86 -13.75
N SER A 103 32.90 -12.87 -13.46
CA SER A 103 32.40 -13.21 -12.13
C SER A 103 33.48 -13.90 -11.29
N PHE A 104 34.20 -13.13 -10.47
CA PHE A 104 35.20 -13.67 -9.55
C PHE A 104 34.61 -14.69 -8.57
N THR A 105 35.25 -15.85 -8.45
CA THR A 105 34.90 -16.86 -7.45
C THR A 105 35.24 -16.38 -6.02
N SER A 106 34.61 -16.99 -5.01
CA SER A 106 34.87 -16.66 -3.59
C SER A 106 36.33 -16.93 -3.16
N GLN A 107 37.08 -17.77 -3.89
CA GLN A 107 38.50 -18.00 -3.67
C GLN A 107 39.37 -16.89 -4.30
N GLU A 108 39.09 -16.48 -5.54
CA GLU A 108 39.78 -15.36 -6.19
C GLU A 108 39.55 -14.05 -5.43
N LEU A 109 38.34 -13.82 -4.93
CA LEU A 109 38.03 -12.65 -4.08
C LEU A 109 38.84 -12.68 -2.78
N LYS A 110 38.99 -13.85 -2.15
CA LYS A 110 39.84 -14.02 -0.95
C LYS A 110 41.32 -13.78 -1.25
N GLU A 111 41.83 -14.25 -2.39
CA GLU A 111 43.21 -13.96 -2.81
C GLU A 111 43.43 -12.48 -3.12
N ALA A 112 42.48 -11.81 -3.79
CA ALA A 112 42.55 -10.37 -4.07
C ALA A 112 42.60 -9.56 -2.76
N LEU A 113 41.71 -9.88 -1.81
CA LEU A 113 41.68 -9.25 -0.49
C LEU A 113 42.95 -9.54 0.33
N ALA A 114 43.51 -10.75 0.23
CA ALA A 114 44.79 -11.08 0.86
C ALA A 114 45.94 -10.24 0.29
N LYS A 115 46.04 -10.13 -1.04
CA LYS A 115 47.06 -9.35 -1.74
C LYS A 115 46.93 -7.85 -1.45
N MET A 116 45.70 -7.32 -1.34
CA MET A 116 45.45 -5.95 -0.86
C MET A 116 45.96 -5.73 0.57
N LYS A 117 45.66 -6.66 1.50
CA LYS A 117 46.04 -6.60 2.92
C LYS A 117 47.55 -6.74 3.15
N GLU A 118 48.27 -7.39 2.26
CA GLU A 118 49.74 -7.35 2.24
C GLU A 118 50.29 -6.04 1.68
N LYS A 119 49.65 -5.48 0.64
CA LYS A 119 50.06 -4.20 0.07
C LYS A 119 49.88 -3.02 1.03
N GLU A 120 48.78 -2.98 1.78
CA GLU A 120 48.59 -2.02 2.89
C GLU A 120 49.73 -2.12 3.93
N LYS A 121 50.18 -3.32 4.29
CA LYS A 121 51.30 -3.50 5.23
C LYS A 121 52.61 -2.97 4.67
N ALA A 122 52.84 -3.09 3.37
CA ALA A 122 54.06 -2.66 2.69
C ALA A 122 54.13 -1.14 2.44
N GLU A 123 53.03 -0.51 2.01
CA GLU A 123 53.00 0.90 1.59
C GLU A 123 52.53 1.88 2.70
N SER A 124 52.10 1.39 3.88
CA SER A 124 51.57 2.24 4.96
C SER A 124 52.61 3.13 5.66
N THR A 125 52.52 4.45 5.42
CA THR A 125 53.29 5.46 6.14
C THR A 125 52.90 5.54 7.62
N ALA A 126 53.76 6.15 8.45
CA ALA A 126 53.49 6.31 9.88
C ALA A 126 52.19 7.13 10.14
N GLU A 127 51.91 8.11 9.28
CA GLU A 127 50.72 8.98 9.35
C GLU A 127 49.41 8.21 9.09
N GLN A 128 49.43 7.29 8.12
CA GLN A 128 48.27 6.41 7.86
C GLN A 128 48.02 5.45 9.01
N LYS A 129 49.08 4.89 9.62
CA LYS A 129 48.96 4.06 10.84
C LYS A 129 48.44 4.86 12.03
N ALA A 130 48.84 6.14 12.18
CA ALA A 130 48.30 7.03 13.19
C ALA A 130 46.80 7.31 12.97
N ASN A 131 46.38 7.64 11.74
CA ASN A 131 44.99 7.95 11.42
C ASN A 131 44.06 6.73 11.60
N VAL A 132 44.45 5.55 11.09
CA VAL A 132 43.70 4.30 11.34
C VAL A 132 43.69 3.94 12.83
N GLY A 133 44.78 4.20 13.55
CA GLY A 133 44.85 4.02 15.00
C GLY A 133 43.87 4.92 15.77
N ASP A 134 43.75 6.18 15.39
CA ASP A 134 42.82 7.13 16.02
C ASP A 134 41.36 6.86 15.66
N VAL A 135 41.06 6.50 14.41
CA VAL A 135 39.73 5.99 14.01
C VAL A 135 39.35 4.78 14.87
N ARG A 136 40.29 3.83 15.08
CA ARG A 136 40.08 2.63 15.90
C ARG A 136 39.99 2.89 17.41
N LYS A 137 40.33 4.09 17.89
CA LYS A 137 40.03 4.54 19.27
C LYS A 137 38.67 5.23 19.40
N ARG A 138 38.11 5.76 18.29
CA ARG A 138 36.80 6.45 18.27
C ARG A 138 35.63 5.48 18.22
N PHE A 139 35.83 4.27 17.67
CA PHE A 139 34.84 3.21 17.64
C PHE A 139 35.11 2.18 18.73
N ARG A 140 34.08 1.84 19.52
CA ARG A 140 34.16 0.74 20.49
C ARG A 140 34.19 -0.61 19.75
N PRO A 141 34.91 -1.64 20.25
CA PRO A 141 34.91 -2.98 19.67
C PRO A 141 33.51 -3.56 19.55
N ILE A 142 33.25 -4.29 18.47
CA ILE A 142 31.94 -4.91 18.25
C ILE A 142 31.65 -6.01 19.29
N GLU A 143 32.70 -6.62 19.84
CA GLU A 143 32.64 -7.58 20.94
C GLU A 143 32.28 -6.92 22.28
N GLU A 144 32.80 -5.72 22.57
CA GLU A 144 32.42 -4.96 23.77
C GLU A 144 30.98 -4.46 23.67
N LEU A 145 30.58 -3.95 22.50
CA LEU A 145 29.20 -3.53 22.24
C LEU A 145 28.19 -4.69 22.37
N LYS A 146 28.53 -5.89 21.88
CA LYS A 146 27.71 -7.09 22.08
C LYS A 146 27.58 -7.45 23.56
N LYS A 147 28.68 -7.41 24.30
CA LYS A 147 28.68 -7.76 25.73
C LYS A 147 27.91 -6.74 26.58
N GLU A 148 28.05 -5.44 26.31
CA GLU A 148 27.21 -4.39 26.93
C GLU A 148 25.72 -4.59 26.62
N PHE A 149 25.40 -5.00 25.39
CA PHE A 149 24.03 -5.23 24.95
C PHE A 149 23.41 -6.49 25.59
N GLU A 150 24.19 -7.57 25.73
CA GLU A 150 23.83 -8.77 26.49
C GLU A 150 23.62 -8.45 27.99
N GLU A 151 24.51 -7.64 28.59
CA GLU A 151 24.41 -7.20 30.00
C GLU A 151 23.23 -6.26 30.26
N LEU A 152 22.80 -5.49 29.25
CA LEU A 152 21.57 -4.68 29.30
C LEU A 152 20.28 -5.52 29.31
N ASN A 153 20.35 -6.83 29.06
CA ASN A 153 19.23 -7.77 29.06
C ASN A 153 18.05 -7.36 28.14
N MET A 154 18.31 -6.48 27.16
CA MET A 154 17.39 -6.14 26.10
C MET A 154 17.39 -7.27 25.07
N LYS A 155 16.59 -8.30 25.35
CA LYS A 155 16.23 -9.32 24.36
C LYS A 155 15.38 -8.68 23.27
N ILE A 156 16.04 -8.04 22.30
CA ILE A 156 15.44 -7.75 21.01
C ILE A 156 15.26 -9.11 20.32
N GLU A 157 14.04 -9.62 20.40
CA GLU A 157 13.61 -10.79 19.64
C GLU A 157 13.47 -10.37 18.18
N THR A 158 13.95 -11.20 17.27
CA THR A 158 13.89 -10.92 15.83
C THR A 158 12.46 -11.09 15.29
N ASP A 159 12.12 -10.39 14.21
CA ASP A 159 10.86 -10.58 13.47
C ASP A 159 10.60 -12.07 13.18
N PHE A 160 11.65 -12.84 12.85
CA PHE A 160 11.58 -14.30 12.68
C PHE A 160 11.11 -15.03 13.95
N GLU A 161 11.73 -14.78 15.10
CA GLU A 161 11.36 -15.39 16.38
C GLU A 161 9.94 -14.98 16.83
N LEU A 162 9.55 -13.73 16.55
CA LEU A 162 8.21 -13.21 16.82
C LEU A 162 7.18 -13.90 15.92
N MET A 163 7.41 -13.97 14.60
CA MET A 163 6.56 -14.73 13.67
C MET A 163 6.41 -16.20 14.08
N VAL A 164 7.49 -16.87 14.50
CA VAL A 164 7.41 -18.26 15.01
C VAL A 164 6.44 -18.38 16.18
N LYS A 165 6.48 -17.46 17.15
CA LYS A 165 5.54 -17.45 18.29
C LYS A 165 4.11 -17.20 17.85
N LEU A 166 3.89 -16.25 16.94
CA LEU A 166 2.55 -15.89 16.47
C LEU A 166 1.92 -17.01 15.63
N ILE A 167 2.69 -17.66 14.75
CA ILE A 167 2.27 -18.86 14.01
C ILE A 167 1.89 -19.99 14.98
N HIS A 168 2.69 -20.22 16.03
CA HIS A 168 2.38 -21.22 17.05
C HIS A 168 1.08 -20.88 17.82
N LYS A 169 0.89 -19.62 18.21
CA LYS A 169 -0.32 -19.12 18.89
C LYS A 169 -1.57 -19.27 18.02
N PHE A 170 -1.46 -18.95 16.73
CA PHE A 170 -2.54 -19.16 15.76
C PHE A 170 -2.90 -20.66 15.58
N ASN A 171 -1.89 -21.51 15.44
CA ASN A 171 -2.08 -22.95 15.22
C ASN A 171 -2.54 -23.73 16.47
N SER A 172 -2.18 -23.26 17.68
CA SER A 172 -2.45 -24.01 18.93
C SER A 172 -3.95 -24.26 19.17
N SER A 173 -4.30 -25.50 19.50
CA SER A 173 -5.66 -25.86 19.94
C SER A 173 -6.01 -25.34 21.35
N SER A 174 -5.03 -24.83 22.11
CA SER A 174 -5.26 -24.26 23.44
C SER A 174 -5.59 -22.77 23.45
N SER A 175 -5.33 -22.06 22.35
CA SER A 175 -5.48 -20.61 22.28
C SER A 175 -6.91 -20.18 21.96
N THR A 176 -7.35 -19.09 22.59
CA THR A 176 -8.71 -18.54 22.42
C THR A 176 -8.91 -17.94 21.03
N LEU A 177 -10.18 -17.62 20.69
CA LEU A 177 -10.48 -16.90 19.45
C LEU A 177 -9.73 -15.57 19.38
N ASP A 178 -9.80 -14.77 20.44
CA ASP A 178 -9.18 -13.44 20.52
C ASP A 178 -7.65 -13.53 20.48
N GLU A 179 -7.06 -14.54 21.12
CA GLU A 179 -5.61 -14.80 21.05
C GLU A 179 -5.15 -15.07 19.63
N LYS A 180 -5.95 -15.80 18.84
CA LYS A 180 -5.66 -16.13 17.43
C LYS A 180 -5.91 -14.96 16.50
N VAL A 181 -6.94 -14.16 16.75
CA VAL A 181 -7.22 -12.93 16.01
C VAL A 181 -6.09 -11.92 16.22
N ALA A 182 -5.67 -11.70 17.47
CA ALA A 182 -4.49 -10.89 17.78
C ALA A 182 -3.22 -11.44 17.10
N ALA A 183 -2.98 -12.75 17.17
CA ALA A 183 -1.81 -13.37 16.52
C ALA A 183 -1.78 -13.16 15.00
N LEU A 184 -2.95 -13.18 14.34
CA LEU A 184 -3.06 -12.86 12.91
C LEU A 184 -2.89 -11.36 12.63
N TYR A 185 -3.40 -10.49 13.50
CA TYR A 185 -3.21 -9.04 13.37
C TYR A 185 -1.72 -8.66 13.49
N ASP A 186 -1.04 -9.19 14.50
CA ASP A 186 0.41 -9.01 14.70
C ASP A 186 1.20 -9.57 13.49
N LEU A 187 0.82 -10.74 12.96
CA LEU A 187 1.47 -11.35 11.79
C LEU A 187 1.33 -10.50 10.52
N GLU A 188 0.19 -9.83 10.33
CA GLU A 188 -0.08 -9.02 9.14
C GLU A 188 0.94 -7.90 8.98
N TYR A 189 1.24 -7.20 10.08
CA TYR A 189 2.29 -6.19 10.16
C TYR A 189 3.67 -6.73 9.72
N TYR A 190 4.09 -7.90 10.23
CA TYR A 190 5.41 -8.46 9.89
C TYR A 190 5.53 -8.87 8.42
N VAL A 191 4.48 -9.47 7.84
CA VAL A 191 4.55 -10.04 6.47
C VAL A 191 4.35 -9.01 5.35
N HIS A 192 4.15 -7.71 5.66
CA HIS A 192 4.37 -6.64 4.67
C HIS A 192 5.83 -6.55 4.21
N GLN A 193 6.78 -6.94 5.07
CA GLN A 193 8.18 -7.03 4.67
C GLN A 193 8.39 -8.27 3.78
N VAL A 194 8.87 -8.05 2.56
CA VAL A 194 9.00 -9.09 1.51
C VAL A 194 9.88 -10.27 1.93
N ASP A 195 10.86 -10.06 2.81
CA ASP A 195 11.69 -11.15 3.36
C ASP A 195 10.99 -11.88 4.52
N ASN A 196 10.36 -11.18 5.45
CA ASN A 196 9.51 -11.79 6.49
C ASN A 196 8.41 -12.68 5.87
N ALA A 197 7.81 -12.26 4.75
CA ALA A 197 6.83 -13.07 4.02
C ALA A 197 7.42 -14.38 3.43
N LYS A 198 8.70 -14.39 3.02
CA LYS A 198 9.41 -15.61 2.57
C LYS A 198 9.72 -16.54 3.75
N ASP A 199 10.05 -15.97 4.90
CA ASP A 199 10.27 -16.75 6.14
C ASP A 199 8.95 -17.30 6.68
N PHE A 200 7.87 -16.51 6.68
CA PHE A 200 6.51 -16.94 7.01
C PHE A 200 6.01 -18.12 6.13
N LEU A 201 6.32 -18.09 4.83
CA LEU A 201 6.15 -19.24 3.92
C LEU A 201 7.01 -20.43 4.38
N SER A 202 8.30 -20.21 4.64
CA SER A 202 9.25 -21.28 5.01
C SER A 202 8.96 -21.91 6.38
N LEU A 203 8.29 -21.18 7.28
CA LEU A 203 7.76 -21.63 8.57
C LEU A 203 6.41 -22.36 8.44
N GLY A 204 5.84 -22.49 7.24
CA GLY A 204 4.54 -23.11 6.98
C GLY A 204 3.34 -22.24 7.36
N GLY A 205 3.57 -20.99 7.79
CA GLY A 205 2.52 -20.03 8.18
C GLY A 205 1.52 -19.75 7.05
N LEU A 206 2.01 -19.69 5.81
CA LEU A 206 1.17 -19.44 4.63
C LEU A 206 0.04 -20.48 4.51
N GLN A 207 0.34 -21.79 4.61
CA GLN A 207 -0.67 -22.82 4.48
C GLN A 207 -1.66 -22.83 5.66
N LEU A 208 -1.20 -22.47 6.87
CA LEU A 208 -2.08 -22.32 8.03
C LEU A 208 -3.10 -21.18 7.81
N VAL A 209 -2.66 -20.05 7.27
CA VAL A 209 -3.53 -18.92 6.93
C VAL A 209 -4.48 -19.24 5.76
N ILE A 210 -4.00 -19.95 4.74
CA ILE A 210 -4.84 -20.46 3.65
C ILE A 210 -5.91 -21.44 4.18
N ASN A 211 -5.61 -22.22 5.22
CA ASN A 211 -6.59 -23.05 5.91
C ASN A 211 -7.57 -22.19 6.75
N GLY A 212 -7.10 -21.09 7.36
CA GLY A 212 -7.91 -20.13 8.10
C GLY A 212 -9.04 -19.47 7.28
N LEU A 213 -8.86 -19.33 5.96
CA LEU A 213 -9.92 -18.91 5.02
C LEU A 213 -11.16 -19.85 5.01
N ASN A 214 -11.01 -21.10 5.46
CA ASN A 214 -12.11 -22.06 5.60
C ASN A 214 -12.76 -22.06 7.00
N SER A 215 -12.37 -21.14 7.91
CA SER A 215 -12.92 -21.11 9.28
C SER A 215 -14.43 -20.84 9.30
N THR A 216 -15.12 -21.37 10.33
CA THR A 216 -16.51 -20.97 10.64
C THR A 216 -16.56 -19.49 11.02
N GLU A 217 -15.61 -19.07 11.85
CA GLU A 217 -15.58 -17.74 12.46
C GLU A 217 -15.25 -16.65 11.41
N PRO A 218 -16.14 -15.65 11.22
CA PRO A 218 -15.90 -14.55 10.28
C PRO A 218 -14.61 -13.79 10.55
N VAL A 219 -14.31 -13.51 11.83
CA VAL A 219 -13.11 -12.75 12.23
C VAL A 219 -11.82 -13.49 11.86
N LEU A 220 -11.78 -14.82 12.04
CA LEU A 220 -10.61 -15.61 11.60
C LEU A 220 -10.47 -15.63 10.07
N LYS A 221 -11.58 -15.71 9.31
CA LYS A 221 -11.53 -15.59 7.84
C LYS A 221 -11.03 -14.21 7.40
N GLU A 222 -11.47 -13.16 8.07
CA GLU A 222 -11.06 -11.78 7.78
C GLU A 222 -9.56 -11.57 8.00
N HIS A 223 -9.06 -11.86 9.21
CA HIS A 223 -7.65 -11.64 9.52
C HIS A 223 -6.75 -12.63 8.75
N SER A 224 -7.21 -13.86 8.46
CA SER A 224 -6.48 -14.76 7.55
C SER A 224 -6.37 -14.19 6.13
N ALA A 225 -7.45 -13.62 5.59
CA ALA A 225 -7.40 -12.94 4.30
C ALA A 225 -6.49 -11.70 4.35
N PHE A 226 -6.45 -10.98 5.48
CA PHE A 226 -5.60 -9.79 5.63
C PHE A 226 -4.11 -10.16 5.62
N VAL A 227 -3.67 -11.11 6.47
CA VAL A 227 -2.30 -11.65 6.48
C VAL A 227 -1.89 -12.19 5.11
N LEU A 228 -2.79 -12.92 4.44
CA LEU A 228 -2.54 -13.44 3.10
C LEU A 228 -2.31 -12.31 2.10
N GLY A 229 -3.13 -11.26 2.11
CA GLY A 229 -2.98 -10.12 1.20
C GLY A 229 -1.68 -9.34 1.41
N ALA A 230 -1.26 -9.14 2.67
CA ALA A 230 0.03 -8.56 3.00
C ALA A 230 1.19 -9.42 2.45
N ALA A 231 1.24 -10.71 2.82
CA ALA A 231 2.32 -11.62 2.42
C ALA A 231 2.46 -11.82 0.89
N LEU A 232 1.36 -11.68 0.14
CA LEU A 232 1.34 -11.75 -1.33
C LEU A 232 1.88 -10.48 -2.02
N SER A 233 1.78 -9.33 -1.34
CA SER A 233 2.02 -8.03 -1.97
C SER A 233 3.49 -7.90 -2.39
N SER A 234 3.71 -7.66 -3.69
CA SER A 234 5.05 -7.58 -4.31
C SER A 234 5.94 -8.82 -4.12
N ASN A 235 5.36 -10.01 -3.87
CA ASN A 235 6.12 -11.23 -3.54
C ASN A 235 5.79 -12.44 -4.46
N PRO A 236 6.39 -12.53 -5.67
CA PRO A 236 6.07 -13.59 -6.64
C PRO A 236 6.25 -15.02 -6.13
N LYS A 237 7.19 -15.28 -5.21
CA LYS A 237 7.34 -16.63 -4.62
C LYS A 237 6.12 -17.01 -3.79
N VAL A 238 5.69 -16.10 -2.90
CA VAL A 238 4.50 -16.33 -2.05
C VAL A 238 3.22 -16.37 -2.89
N GLN A 239 3.14 -15.60 -3.97
CA GLN A 239 2.04 -15.69 -4.94
C GLN A 239 1.91 -17.07 -5.59
N VAL A 240 3.02 -17.68 -6.05
CA VAL A 240 3.02 -19.05 -6.62
C VAL A 240 2.54 -20.07 -5.58
N GLU A 241 3.17 -20.08 -4.41
CA GLU A 241 2.90 -21.05 -3.34
C GLU A 241 1.46 -20.94 -2.81
N ALA A 242 0.89 -19.73 -2.76
CA ALA A 242 -0.50 -19.51 -2.40
C ALA A 242 -1.51 -19.99 -3.46
N ILE A 243 -1.18 -19.85 -4.75
CA ILE A 243 -1.98 -20.41 -5.84
C ILE A 243 -1.99 -21.94 -5.74
N GLU A 244 -0.83 -22.56 -5.52
CA GLU A 244 -0.70 -24.03 -5.39
C GLU A 244 -1.35 -24.57 -4.11
N GLY A 245 -1.28 -23.83 -2.99
CA GLY A 245 -2.06 -24.09 -1.77
C GLY A 245 -3.58 -23.90 -1.92
N GLY A 246 -4.07 -23.49 -3.09
CA GLY A 246 -5.49 -23.37 -3.42
C GLY A 246 -6.17 -22.08 -2.91
N ALA A 247 -5.40 -21.06 -2.53
CA ALA A 247 -5.93 -19.83 -1.93
C ALA A 247 -6.91 -19.09 -2.85
N LEU A 248 -6.63 -19.00 -4.16
CA LEU A 248 -7.48 -18.34 -5.14
C LEU A 248 -8.92 -18.89 -5.12
N GLN A 249 -9.10 -20.21 -5.06
CA GLN A 249 -10.43 -20.82 -5.02
C GLN A 249 -11.18 -20.46 -3.73
N LYS A 250 -10.47 -20.41 -2.59
CA LYS A 250 -11.06 -20.02 -1.30
C LYS A 250 -11.49 -18.55 -1.29
N LEU A 251 -10.64 -17.65 -1.80
CA LEU A 251 -10.95 -16.23 -1.92
C LEU A 251 -12.16 -15.99 -2.84
N LEU A 252 -12.25 -16.68 -3.98
CA LEU A 252 -13.41 -16.61 -4.87
C LEU A 252 -14.69 -17.14 -4.20
N VAL A 253 -14.61 -18.22 -3.40
CA VAL A 253 -15.76 -18.72 -2.62
C VAL A 253 -16.20 -17.72 -1.54
N ILE A 254 -15.27 -17.07 -0.85
CA ILE A 254 -15.59 -16.02 0.15
C ILE A 254 -16.31 -14.83 -0.51
N LEU A 255 -15.87 -14.40 -1.69
CA LEU A 255 -16.50 -13.30 -2.42
C LEU A 255 -17.85 -13.69 -3.04
N ALA A 256 -18.01 -14.96 -3.47
CA ALA A 256 -19.22 -15.47 -4.10
C ALA A 256 -20.35 -15.90 -3.12
N THR A 257 -20.05 -16.02 -1.83
CA THR A 257 -21.01 -16.45 -0.79
C THR A 257 -21.44 -15.28 0.11
N GLU A 258 -22.49 -15.47 0.90
CA GLU A 258 -22.88 -14.51 1.94
C GLU A 258 -21.83 -14.53 3.07
N GLN A 259 -21.17 -13.40 3.30
CA GLN A 259 -20.15 -13.18 4.34
C GLN A 259 -20.20 -11.71 4.76
N PRO A 260 -19.82 -11.34 6.00
CA PRO A 260 -19.75 -9.95 6.42
C PRO A 260 -18.86 -9.10 5.50
N LEU A 261 -19.23 -7.82 5.32
CA LEU A 261 -18.54 -6.90 4.41
C LEU A 261 -17.03 -6.77 4.71
N ALA A 262 -16.64 -6.85 5.98
CA ALA A 262 -15.24 -6.77 6.41
C ALA A 262 -14.41 -7.97 5.91
N VAL A 263 -14.94 -9.20 6.03
CA VAL A 263 -14.38 -10.40 5.39
C VAL A 263 -14.23 -10.22 3.88
N LYS A 264 -15.26 -9.66 3.20
CA LYS A 264 -15.19 -9.39 1.74
C LYS A 264 -14.19 -8.29 1.37
N LYS A 265 -14.04 -7.24 2.19
CA LYS A 265 -13.00 -6.20 2.01
C LYS A 265 -11.59 -6.82 2.04
N LYS A 266 -11.28 -7.67 3.04
CA LYS A 266 -9.96 -8.32 3.15
C LYS A 266 -9.75 -9.42 2.10
N ALA A 267 -10.78 -10.19 1.74
CA ALA A 267 -10.68 -11.19 0.67
C ALA A 267 -10.47 -10.57 -0.72
N LEU A 268 -11.09 -9.42 -1.01
CA LEU A 268 -10.85 -8.67 -2.25
C LEU A 268 -9.43 -8.06 -2.27
N PHE A 269 -8.93 -7.60 -1.13
CA PHE A 269 -7.53 -7.16 -0.99
C PHE A 269 -6.55 -8.31 -1.29
N ALA A 270 -6.73 -9.47 -0.65
CA ALA A 270 -5.91 -10.66 -0.90
C ALA A 270 -5.95 -11.12 -2.35
N LEU A 271 -7.14 -11.09 -2.99
CA LEU A 271 -7.29 -11.39 -4.40
C LEU A 271 -6.55 -10.36 -5.28
N SER A 272 -6.65 -9.06 -4.97
CA SER A 272 -5.94 -8.01 -5.69
C SER A 272 -4.42 -8.21 -5.66
N SER A 273 -3.85 -8.44 -4.47
CA SER A 273 -2.42 -8.74 -4.28
C SER A 273 -1.98 -10.09 -4.88
N MET A 274 -2.90 -11.01 -5.15
CA MET A 274 -2.61 -12.28 -5.84
C MET A 274 -2.57 -12.16 -7.36
N LEU A 275 -3.39 -11.26 -7.94
CA LEU A 275 -3.52 -11.12 -9.40
C LEU A 275 -2.55 -10.08 -9.98
N ARG A 276 -2.25 -9.02 -9.24
CA ARG A 276 -1.28 -8.01 -9.67
C ARG A 276 0.09 -8.64 -9.90
N HIS A 277 0.68 -8.28 -11.03
CA HIS A 277 1.99 -8.67 -11.53
C HIS A 277 2.18 -10.18 -11.76
N PHE A 278 1.11 -10.99 -11.76
CA PHE A 278 1.18 -12.44 -11.88
C PHE A 278 0.19 -13.02 -12.93
N PRO A 279 0.58 -13.11 -14.22
CA PRO A 279 -0.32 -13.49 -15.31
C PRO A 279 -0.86 -14.93 -15.19
N TYR A 280 -0.12 -15.85 -14.55
CA TYR A 280 -0.63 -17.20 -14.28
C TYR A 280 -1.85 -17.17 -13.33
N ALA A 281 -1.80 -16.38 -12.25
CA ALA A 281 -2.95 -16.21 -11.37
C ALA A 281 -4.13 -15.52 -12.08
N GLN A 282 -3.87 -14.52 -12.93
CA GLN A 282 -4.88 -13.88 -13.79
C GLN A 282 -5.57 -14.91 -14.71
N LEU A 283 -4.80 -15.79 -15.35
CA LEU A 283 -5.31 -16.86 -16.20
C LEU A 283 -6.18 -17.87 -15.42
N GLN A 284 -5.76 -18.27 -14.22
CA GLN A 284 -6.56 -19.18 -13.38
C GLN A 284 -7.82 -18.49 -12.82
N PHE A 285 -7.75 -17.21 -12.47
CA PHE A 285 -8.90 -16.40 -12.06
C PHE A 285 -9.97 -16.32 -13.16
N LEU A 286 -9.57 -16.11 -14.42
CA LEU A 286 -10.49 -16.15 -15.55
C LEU A 286 -11.13 -17.54 -15.73
N LYS A 287 -10.32 -18.62 -15.67
CA LYS A 287 -10.80 -20.01 -15.77
C LYS A 287 -11.79 -20.41 -14.68
N LEU A 288 -11.62 -19.88 -13.46
CA LEU A 288 -12.51 -20.10 -12.31
C LEU A 288 -13.75 -19.19 -12.33
N GLY A 289 -13.99 -18.44 -13.41
CA GLY A 289 -15.15 -17.54 -13.54
C GLY A 289 -15.07 -16.31 -12.63
N GLY A 290 -13.86 -15.91 -12.21
CA GLY A 290 -13.63 -14.86 -11.22
C GLY A 290 -14.22 -13.49 -11.59
N LEU A 291 -14.23 -13.13 -12.87
CA LEU A 291 -14.95 -11.93 -13.34
C LEU A 291 -16.46 -12.00 -13.03
N GLN A 292 -17.10 -13.16 -13.15
CA GLN A 292 -18.53 -13.29 -12.82
C GLN A 292 -18.77 -13.29 -11.30
N VAL A 293 -17.78 -13.69 -10.49
CA VAL A 293 -17.80 -13.50 -9.03
C VAL A 293 -17.72 -12.01 -8.69
N LEU A 294 -16.73 -11.28 -9.20
CA LEU A 294 -16.60 -9.83 -8.97
C LEU A 294 -17.84 -9.07 -9.47
N ARG A 295 -18.42 -9.47 -10.61
CA ARG A 295 -19.65 -8.89 -11.18
C ARG A 295 -20.88 -9.10 -10.30
N ASN A 296 -20.91 -10.14 -9.46
CA ASN A 296 -22.03 -10.35 -8.54
C ASN A 296 -21.99 -9.41 -7.33
N LEU A 297 -20.82 -8.91 -6.94
CA LEU A 297 -20.68 -7.87 -5.91
C LEU A 297 -21.38 -6.55 -6.28
N PHE A 298 -21.66 -6.31 -7.57
CA PHE A 298 -22.42 -5.16 -8.07
C PHE A 298 -23.95 -5.35 -8.00
N LYS A 299 -24.43 -6.56 -7.69
CA LYS A 299 -25.86 -6.90 -7.53
C LYS A 299 -26.25 -7.13 -6.07
N GLU A 300 -25.26 -7.44 -5.23
CA GLU A 300 -25.41 -7.60 -3.79
C GLU A 300 -25.68 -6.24 -3.11
N LYS A 301 -26.34 -6.25 -1.95
CA LYS A 301 -26.61 -5.03 -1.17
C LYS A 301 -25.51 -4.82 -0.12
N GLY A 302 -25.13 -3.57 0.13
CA GLY A 302 -24.09 -3.21 1.12
C GLY A 302 -22.64 -3.37 0.64
N THR A 303 -22.43 -3.86 -0.58
CA THR A 303 -21.10 -4.09 -1.20
C THR A 303 -20.54 -2.89 -1.97
N GLY A 304 -21.20 -1.73 -1.98
CA GLY A 304 -20.80 -0.54 -2.76
C GLY A 304 -19.35 -0.11 -2.53
N ALA A 305 -18.87 -0.17 -1.28
CA ALA A 305 -17.48 0.13 -0.91
C ALA A 305 -16.42 -0.84 -1.50
N LEU A 306 -16.84 -1.90 -2.22
CA LEU A 306 -15.99 -2.80 -2.99
C LEU A 306 -15.95 -2.44 -4.48
N HIS A 307 -16.92 -1.67 -5.00
CA HIS A 307 -17.10 -1.45 -6.45
C HIS A 307 -15.91 -0.71 -7.05
N VAL A 308 -15.49 0.39 -6.41
CA VAL A 308 -14.28 1.15 -6.80
C VAL A 308 -13.03 0.26 -6.77
N ARG A 309 -12.87 -0.55 -5.72
CA ARG A 309 -11.72 -1.48 -5.57
C ARG A 309 -11.67 -2.54 -6.66
N VAL A 310 -12.83 -3.03 -7.13
CA VAL A 310 -12.91 -3.94 -8.29
C VAL A 310 -12.54 -3.21 -9.58
N VAL A 311 -12.99 -1.97 -9.78
CA VAL A 311 -12.67 -1.21 -11.00
C VAL A 311 -11.19 -0.83 -11.05
N THR A 312 -10.59 -0.40 -9.94
CA THR A 312 -9.13 -0.21 -9.84
C THR A 312 -8.37 -1.50 -10.15
N LEU A 313 -8.78 -2.64 -9.60
CA LEU A 313 -8.17 -3.93 -9.93
C LEU A 313 -8.28 -4.26 -11.43
N LEU A 314 -9.43 -4.05 -12.06
CA LEU A 314 -9.59 -4.27 -13.50
C LEU A 314 -8.70 -3.33 -14.32
N TYR A 315 -8.60 -2.06 -13.95
CA TYR A 315 -7.67 -1.09 -14.55
C TYR A 315 -6.22 -1.56 -14.44
N ASP A 316 -5.76 -1.92 -13.23
CA ASP A 316 -4.38 -2.35 -12.98
C ASP A 316 -3.97 -3.52 -13.87
N LEU A 317 -4.82 -4.56 -13.94
CA LEU A 317 -4.53 -5.78 -14.71
C LEU A 317 -4.56 -5.56 -16.23
N ILE A 318 -5.32 -4.58 -16.72
CA ILE A 318 -5.30 -4.21 -18.15
C ILE A 318 -4.06 -3.36 -18.46
N VAL A 319 -3.76 -2.36 -17.63
CA VAL A 319 -2.60 -1.47 -17.81
C VAL A 319 -1.28 -2.25 -17.68
N GLU A 320 -1.18 -3.21 -16.77
CA GLU A 320 -0.06 -4.16 -16.71
C GLU A 320 0.22 -4.82 -18.06
N LYS A 321 -0.81 -5.31 -18.73
CA LYS A 321 -0.67 -5.99 -20.02
C LYS A 321 -0.24 -5.02 -21.11
N MET A 322 -0.86 -3.84 -21.18
CA MET A 322 -0.53 -2.82 -22.18
C MET A 322 0.92 -2.33 -22.06
N LEU A 323 1.39 -2.00 -20.85
CA LEU A 323 2.76 -1.53 -20.62
C LEU A 323 3.82 -2.60 -20.98
N LEU A 324 3.48 -3.88 -20.86
CA LEU A 324 4.35 -4.99 -21.28
C LEU A 324 4.31 -5.23 -22.80
N GLU A 325 3.24 -4.87 -23.49
CA GLU A 325 3.13 -4.93 -24.95
C GLU A 325 3.83 -3.74 -25.65
N ASP A 326 3.89 -2.57 -25.00
CA ASP A 326 4.65 -1.39 -25.47
C ASP A 326 6.18 -1.48 -25.22
N SER A 327 6.63 -2.40 -24.34
CA SER A 327 8.03 -2.51 -23.89
C SER A 327 8.94 -3.21 -24.92
N GLN A 328 9.46 -2.45 -25.90
CA GLN A 328 10.24 -2.99 -27.04
C GLN A 328 11.64 -3.56 -26.72
N ASN A 329 12.14 -3.47 -25.50
CA ASN A 329 13.49 -3.93 -25.13
C ASN A 329 13.44 -5.31 -24.47
N GLN A 330 13.90 -6.35 -25.18
CA GLN A 330 13.82 -7.73 -24.72
C GLN A 330 15.00 -8.14 -23.82
N GLU A 331 14.70 -8.46 -22.56
CA GLU A 331 15.48 -9.41 -21.75
C GLU A 331 14.74 -10.76 -21.74
N ASP A 332 15.46 -11.88 -21.67
CA ASP A 332 14.86 -13.23 -21.82
C ASP A 332 13.74 -13.53 -20.81
N GLN A 333 13.88 -13.05 -19.56
CA GLN A 333 12.84 -13.19 -18.52
C GLN A 333 11.59 -12.36 -18.80
N MET A 334 11.71 -11.28 -19.58
CA MET A 334 10.59 -10.44 -19.96
C MET A 334 9.77 -11.08 -21.09
N GLU A 335 10.40 -11.79 -22.03
CA GLU A 335 9.69 -12.47 -23.12
C GLU A 335 8.83 -13.65 -22.60
N GLU A 336 9.30 -14.45 -21.64
CA GLU A 336 8.44 -15.49 -21.03
C GLU A 336 7.23 -14.85 -20.33
N ARG A 337 7.46 -13.80 -19.53
CA ARG A 337 6.41 -13.03 -18.85
C ARG A 337 5.38 -12.50 -19.86
N ILE A 338 5.83 -11.89 -20.95
CA ILE A 338 4.97 -11.41 -22.04
C ILE A 338 4.18 -12.57 -22.67
N GLN A 339 4.78 -13.73 -22.91
CA GLN A 339 4.08 -14.92 -23.42
C GLN A 339 3.01 -15.47 -22.46
N GLN A 340 3.19 -15.29 -21.14
CA GLN A 340 2.15 -15.59 -20.15
C GLN A 340 1.01 -14.56 -20.23
N TYR A 341 1.29 -13.24 -20.27
CA TYR A 341 0.24 -12.20 -20.44
C TYR A 341 -0.52 -12.31 -21.79
N ARG A 342 0.14 -12.73 -22.87
CA ARG A 342 -0.51 -13.00 -24.17
C ARG A 342 -1.61 -14.07 -24.06
N GLN A 343 -1.51 -15.01 -23.13
CA GLN A 343 -2.56 -16.03 -22.85
C GLN A 343 -3.71 -15.51 -21.98
N VAL A 344 -3.56 -14.35 -21.33
CA VAL A 344 -4.60 -13.73 -20.48
C VAL A 344 -5.57 -12.94 -21.35
N ASN A 345 -6.72 -13.55 -21.66
CA ASN A 345 -7.82 -12.95 -22.44
C ASN A 345 -8.72 -12.05 -21.58
N LEU A 346 -8.13 -11.14 -20.80
CA LEU A 346 -8.87 -10.29 -19.86
C LEU A 346 -9.83 -9.32 -20.58
N VAL A 347 -9.32 -8.50 -21.51
CA VAL A 347 -10.14 -7.45 -22.17
C VAL A 347 -11.35 -8.03 -22.94
N PRO A 348 -11.22 -9.11 -23.75
CA PRO A 348 -12.39 -9.77 -24.34
C PRO A 348 -13.42 -10.24 -23.30
N ALA A 349 -12.97 -10.91 -22.22
CA ALA A 349 -13.86 -11.40 -21.18
C ALA A 349 -14.55 -10.27 -20.37
N VAL A 350 -13.90 -9.10 -20.25
CA VAL A 350 -14.46 -7.87 -19.68
C VAL A 350 -15.60 -7.35 -20.57
N VAL A 351 -15.38 -7.24 -21.89
CA VAL A 351 -16.41 -6.82 -22.86
C VAL A 351 -17.57 -7.81 -22.92
N GLU A 352 -17.31 -9.10 -23.09
CA GLU A 352 -18.31 -10.17 -23.19
C GLU A 352 -19.22 -10.27 -21.97
N GLN A 353 -18.68 -10.02 -20.77
CA GLN A 353 -19.46 -10.01 -19.52
C GLN A 353 -20.14 -8.66 -19.25
N GLY A 354 -20.09 -7.71 -20.18
CA GLY A 354 -20.79 -6.42 -20.11
C GLY A 354 -20.20 -5.46 -19.08
N TRP A 355 -18.91 -5.59 -18.74
CA TRP A 355 -18.28 -4.72 -17.76
C TRP A 355 -18.15 -3.27 -18.22
N CYS A 356 -18.08 -3.00 -19.53
CA CYS A 356 -18.09 -1.63 -20.08
C CYS A 356 -19.22 -0.80 -19.44
N VAL A 357 -20.45 -1.33 -19.46
CA VAL A 357 -21.65 -0.67 -18.94
C VAL A 357 -21.67 -0.64 -17.40
N ILE A 358 -21.11 -1.64 -16.73
CA ILE A 358 -21.02 -1.64 -15.25
C ILE A 358 -20.06 -0.55 -14.77
N ILE A 359 -18.93 -0.38 -15.47
CA ILE A 359 -17.92 0.63 -15.18
C ILE A 359 -18.45 2.03 -15.53
N SER A 360 -19.07 2.23 -16.71
CA SER A 360 -19.61 3.53 -17.12
C SER A 360 -20.65 4.09 -16.13
N ASN A 361 -21.52 3.24 -15.60
CA ASN A 361 -22.56 3.64 -14.64
C ASN A 361 -22.01 4.14 -13.29
N LEU A 362 -20.78 3.80 -12.90
CA LEU A 362 -20.17 4.34 -11.68
C LEU A 362 -19.83 5.84 -11.77
N LEU A 363 -19.83 6.44 -12.96
CA LEU A 363 -19.71 7.90 -13.12
C LEU A 363 -20.89 8.67 -12.49
N ALA A 364 -22.00 8.00 -12.18
CA ALA A 364 -23.14 8.59 -11.48
C ALA A 364 -22.94 8.70 -9.95
N LEU A 365 -21.86 8.13 -9.40
CA LEU A 365 -21.50 8.31 -7.99
C LEU A 365 -20.93 9.73 -7.74
N PRO A 366 -21.08 10.30 -6.53
CA PRO A 366 -20.69 11.67 -6.27
C PRO A 366 -19.18 11.86 -6.06
N GLU A 367 -18.46 10.84 -5.60
CA GLU A 367 -17.07 11.02 -5.16
C GLU A 367 -16.12 11.22 -6.35
N HIS A 368 -15.33 12.29 -6.32
CA HIS A 368 -14.43 12.65 -7.42
C HIS A 368 -13.34 11.60 -7.67
N ASP A 369 -12.78 11.02 -6.61
CA ASP A 369 -11.84 9.87 -6.67
C ASP A 369 -12.44 8.65 -7.40
N THR A 370 -13.70 8.32 -7.11
CA THR A 370 -14.43 7.26 -7.80
C THR A 370 -14.55 7.59 -9.28
N ARG A 371 -15.00 8.80 -9.62
CA ARG A 371 -15.15 9.26 -11.01
C ARG A 371 -13.81 9.24 -11.76
N GLU A 372 -12.72 9.68 -11.14
CA GLU A 372 -11.37 9.63 -11.70
C GLU A 372 -10.94 8.21 -12.07
N LYS A 373 -11.04 7.27 -11.11
CA LYS A 373 -10.69 5.85 -11.31
C LYS A 373 -11.54 5.23 -12.42
N VAL A 374 -12.82 5.60 -12.50
CA VAL A 374 -13.73 5.16 -13.56
C VAL A 374 -13.36 5.78 -14.91
N LEU A 375 -13.08 7.08 -15.00
CA LEU A 375 -12.66 7.76 -16.24
C LEU A 375 -11.36 7.17 -16.79
N LYS A 376 -10.37 6.93 -15.92
CA LYS A 376 -9.11 6.23 -16.26
C LYS A 376 -9.39 4.84 -16.84
N THR A 377 -10.33 4.09 -16.25
CA THR A 377 -10.73 2.76 -16.73
C THR A 377 -11.51 2.80 -18.06
N VAL A 378 -12.44 3.74 -18.22
CA VAL A 378 -13.22 3.94 -19.47
C VAL A 378 -12.29 4.29 -20.62
N ARG A 379 -11.28 5.14 -20.39
CA ARG A 379 -10.28 5.51 -21.40
C ARG A 379 -9.42 4.32 -21.83
N VAL A 380 -8.90 3.54 -20.88
CA VAL A 380 -8.14 2.30 -21.16
C VAL A 380 -8.98 1.27 -21.92
N LEU A 381 -10.28 1.17 -21.61
CA LEU A 381 -11.21 0.28 -22.31
C LEU A 381 -11.75 0.83 -23.64
N MET A 382 -11.47 2.09 -24.01
CA MET A 382 -12.10 2.74 -25.16
C MET A 382 -11.96 1.92 -26.45
N ALA A 383 -10.75 1.42 -26.74
CA ALA A 383 -10.46 0.64 -27.94
C ALA A 383 -11.27 -0.67 -28.07
N ALA A 384 -11.80 -1.21 -26.97
CA ALA A 384 -12.55 -2.47 -26.93
C ALA A 384 -14.05 -2.29 -26.60
N CYS A 385 -14.42 -1.21 -25.91
CA CYS A 385 -15.80 -0.92 -25.50
C CYS A 385 -16.50 0.15 -26.37
N ARG A 386 -15.83 0.77 -27.36
CA ARG A 386 -16.32 1.93 -28.12
C ARG A 386 -17.76 1.80 -28.59
N ASP A 387 -18.10 0.74 -29.30
CA ASP A 387 -19.43 0.52 -29.87
C ASP A 387 -20.52 0.45 -28.78
N GLY A 388 -20.19 -0.14 -27.63
CA GLY A 388 -21.08 -0.18 -26.46
C GLY A 388 -21.24 1.20 -25.81
N PHE A 389 -20.15 1.96 -25.68
CA PHE A 389 -20.17 3.32 -25.13
C PHE A 389 -20.89 4.33 -26.05
N GLN A 390 -20.82 4.15 -27.38
CA GLN A 390 -21.54 5.01 -28.34
C GLN A 390 -23.06 4.79 -28.32
N VAL A 391 -23.53 3.57 -27.98
CA VAL A 391 -24.95 3.25 -27.82
C VAL A 391 -25.48 3.60 -26.41
N ASP A 392 -24.59 3.74 -25.41
CA ASP A 392 -24.93 4.13 -24.05
C ASP A 392 -25.26 5.64 -23.93
N HIS A 393 -26.51 5.98 -24.24
CA HIS A 393 -27.06 7.32 -24.06
C HIS A 393 -27.01 7.81 -22.60
N ALA A 394 -26.95 6.92 -21.59
CA ALA A 394 -26.82 7.34 -20.21
C ALA A 394 -25.39 7.82 -19.92
N LEU A 395 -24.37 7.09 -20.37
CA LEU A 395 -22.97 7.53 -20.34
C LEU A 395 -22.79 8.88 -21.07
N GLY A 396 -23.34 9.03 -22.27
CA GLY A 396 -23.28 10.30 -23.02
C GLY A 396 -23.94 11.48 -22.29
N THR A 397 -25.03 11.21 -21.55
CA THR A 397 -25.68 12.22 -20.69
C THR A 397 -24.81 12.56 -19.48
N THR A 398 -24.33 11.55 -18.74
CA THR A 398 -23.49 11.72 -17.55
C THR A 398 -22.19 12.45 -17.87
N LEU A 399 -21.47 12.08 -18.93
CA LEU A 399 -20.27 12.80 -19.39
C LEU A 399 -20.57 14.27 -19.73
N SER A 400 -21.75 14.56 -20.28
CA SER A 400 -22.14 15.94 -20.60
C SER A 400 -22.44 16.77 -19.36
N MET A 401 -23.06 16.18 -18.32
CA MET A 401 -23.27 16.83 -17.01
C MET A 401 -21.95 17.03 -16.27
N LEU A 402 -21.14 15.97 -16.15
CA LEU A 402 -19.83 16.01 -15.50
C LEU A 402 -18.89 17.02 -16.17
N ARG A 403 -18.92 17.17 -17.50
CA ARG A 403 -18.10 18.19 -18.17
C ARG A 403 -18.42 19.59 -17.63
N THR A 404 -19.69 19.94 -17.48
CA THR A 404 -20.08 21.26 -16.97
C THR A 404 -19.83 21.41 -15.47
N GLU A 405 -20.01 20.34 -14.67
CA GLU A 405 -19.61 20.32 -13.26
C GLU A 405 -18.10 20.62 -13.09
N TYR A 406 -17.24 19.95 -13.86
CA TYR A 406 -15.79 20.17 -13.81
C TYR A 406 -15.31 21.42 -14.57
N GLU A 407 -16.10 21.98 -15.51
CA GLU A 407 -15.89 23.33 -16.08
C GLU A 407 -16.06 24.42 -15.00
N GLU A 408 -17.05 24.27 -14.11
CA GLU A 408 -17.29 25.21 -13.00
C GLU A 408 -16.25 25.04 -11.88
N LEU A 409 -15.95 23.80 -11.46
CA LEU A 409 -14.96 23.51 -10.41
C LEU A 409 -13.54 23.96 -10.79
N ALA A 410 -13.06 23.64 -12.00
CA ALA A 410 -11.74 24.10 -12.46
C ALA A 410 -11.65 25.62 -12.64
N ALA A 411 -12.80 26.30 -12.80
CA ALA A 411 -12.87 27.76 -12.84
C ALA A 411 -12.92 28.40 -11.43
N GLU A 412 -13.28 27.66 -10.37
CA GLU A 412 -13.13 28.09 -8.97
C GLU A 412 -11.71 27.84 -8.46
N GLU A 413 -11.15 26.64 -8.71
CA GLU A 413 -9.73 26.28 -8.47
C GLU A 413 -8.77 27.38 -8.98
N GLN A 414 -8.97 27.84 -10.23
CA GLN A 414 -8.16 28.91 -10.82
C GLN A 414 -8.46 30.32 -10.27
N ARG A 415 -9.61 30.55 -9.62
CA ARG A 415 -9.95 31.83 -8.95
C ARG A 415 -9.39 31.92 -7.54
N GLU A 416 -9.41 30.82 -6.79
CA GLU A 416 -8.84 30.72 -5.45
C GLU A 416 -7.29 30.72 -5.48
N GLY A 417 -6.71 30.38 -6.63
CA GLY A 417 -5.27 30.49 -6.90
C GLY A 417 -4.49 29.20 -6.63
N ASP A 418 -5.21 28.09 -6.48
CA ASP A 418 -4.70 26.74 -6.49
C ASP A 418 -4.01 26.43 -7.84
N LYS A 419 -3.07 25.49 -7.81
CA LYS A 419 -2.15 25.12 -8.89
C LYS A 419 -2.05 23.62 -9.08
N ASP A 420 -2.65 22.82 -8.22
CA ASP A 420 -2.59 21.36 -8.32
C ASP A 420 -3.40 20.87 -9.52
N GLY A 421 -4.46 21.58 -9.91
CA GLY A 421 -5.11 21.46 -11.23
C GLY A 421 -5.92 20.17 -11.39
N TYR A 422 -6.36 19.58 -10.28
CA TYR A 422 -7.04 18.31 -10.19
C TYR A 422 -8.32 18.29 -11.04
N PHE A 423 -9.19 19.29 -10.86
CA PHE A 423 -10.46 19.36 -11.59
C PHE A 423 -10.24 19.57 -13.09
N LYS A 424 -9.16 20.27 -13.45
CA LYS A 424 -8.75 20.48 -14.84
C LYS A 424 -8.24 19.19 -15.51
N GLU A 425 -7.57 18.28 -14.79
CA GLU A 425 -7.20 16.96 -15.33
C GLU A 425 -8.43 16.05 -15.53
N LEU A 426 -9.40 16.09 -14.62
CA LEU A 426 -10.68 15.38 -14.78
C LEU A 426 -11.46 15.92 -15.99
N LEU A 427 -11.57 17.25 -16.13
CA LEU A 427 -12.19 17.90 -17.28
C LEU A 427 -11.50 17.55 -18.61
N SER A 428 -10.16 17.50 -18.61
CA SER A 428 -9.36 17.08 -19.77
C SER A 428 -9.67 15.62 -20.15
N SER A 429 -9.77 14.73 -19.16
CA SER A 429 -10.10 13.32 -19.34
C SER A 429 -11.51 13.11 -19.90
N ILE A 430 -12.51 13.84 -19.37
CA ILE A 430 -13.90 13.83 -19.86
C ILE A 430 -13.98 14.34 -21.30
N ASN A 431 -13.31 15.45 -21.62
CA ASN A 431 -13.28 15.99 -22.99
C ASN A 431 -12.61 15.02 -23.98
N THR A 432 -11.55 14.33 -23.56
CA THR A 432 -10.90 13.30 -24.38
C THR A 432 -11.87 12.16 -24.70
N ILE A 433 -12.56 11.63 -23.68
CA ILE A 433 -13.55 10.56 -23.85
C ILE A 433 -14.72 11.00 -24.74
N ILE A 434 -15.24 12.22 -24.56
CA ILE A 434 -16.30 12.80 -25.42
C ILE A 434 -15.83 12.96 -26.88
N GLN A 435 -14.54 13.23 -27.10
CA GLN A 435 -13.97 13.33 -28.45
C GLN A 435 -13.77 11.94 -29.10
N GLU A 436 -13.31 10.95 -28.35
CA GLU A 436 -13.08 9.57 -28.84
C GLU A 436 -14.38 8.82 -29.16
N LEU A 437 -15.51 9.23 -28.54
CA LEU A 437 -16.85 8.70 -28.79
C LEU A 437 -17.60 9.33 -29.99
N ARG A 438 -17.02 10.34 -30.66
CA ARG A 438 -17.61 10.96 -31.86
C ARG A 438 -17.25 10.27 -33.18
#